data_AF-A0A554KYI3-F1
#
_entry.id   AF-A0A554KYI3-F1
#
_cell.length_a   1.000
_cell.length_b   1.000
_cell.length_c   1.000
_cell.angle_alpha   90.00
_cell.angle_beta   90.00
_cell.angle_gamma   90.00
#
_symmetry.space_group_name_H-M   'P 1'
#
loop_
_entity.id
_entity.type
_entity.pdbx_description
1 polymer ?
#
loop_
_entity_poly.entity_id
_entity_poly.type
_entity_poly.pdbx_seq_one_letter_code
_entity_poly.pdbx_strand_id
1 'polypeptide(L)'
;MTQGRAMLIEELNLMHLPELEQNEILDQLGEVLLQRVLLKLLDMLPENERDNFGKLFASQDAQGMQAVVSKYVPHVDEVIRAELRAGIDEHKRLVNEAAAKEETAQAA
;
A
#
# COMPACT_ATOMS: atom_id res chain seq x y z
N MET A 1 -14.02 -12.28 -6.71
CA MET A 1 -13.10 -11.30 -6.08
C MET A 1 -13.47 -11.02 -4.61
N THR A 2 -13.90 -12.05 -3.85
CA THR A 2 -14.47 -11.89 -2.49
C THR A 2 -13.54 -12.30 -1.35
N GLN A 3 -12.51 -13.11 -1.60
CA GLN A 3 -11.61 -13.61 -0.54
C GLN A 3 -10.63 -12.53 -0.01
N GLY A 4 -10.06 -11.71 -0.90
CA GLY A 4 -9.08 -10.69 -0.49
C GLY A 4 -9.66 -9.62 0.44
N ARG A 5 -10.89 -9.17 0.17
CA ARG A 5 -11.60 -8.19 1.03
C ARG A 5 -11.83 -8.74 2.44
N ALA A 6 -12.34 -9.97 2.56
CA ALA A 6 -12.62 -10.58 3.86
C ALA A 6 -11.35 -10.71 4.72
N MET A 7 -10.24 -11.12 4.10
CA MET A 7 -8.93 -11.19 4.77
C MET A 7 -8.47 -9.81 5.27
N LEU A 8 -8.62 -8.76 4.47
CA LEU A 8 -8.22 -7.41 4.88
C LEU A 8 -9.08 -6.87 6.03
N ILE A 9 -10.39 -7.15 6.01
CA ILE A 9 -11.31 -6.75 7.08
C ILE A 9 -10.93 -7.43 8.40
N GLU A 10 -10.64 -8.72 8.36
CA GLU A 10 -10.20 -9.47 9.53
C GLU A 10 -8.83 -8.97 10.02
N GLU A 11 -7.86 -8.85 9.11
CA GLU A 11 -6.50 -8.42 9.40
C GLU A 11 -6.46 -7.02 10.02
N LEU A 12 -7.30 -6.10 9.56
CA LEU A 12 -7.40 -4.72 10.04
C LEU A 12 -8.43 -4.54 11.15
N ASN A 13 -9.03 -5.64 11.63
CA ASN A 13 -10.06 -5.66 12.67
C ASN A 13 -11.27 -4.74 12.38
N LEU A 14 -11.72 -4.65 11.12
CA LEU A 14 -12.80 -3.76 10.69
C LEU A 14 -14.20 -4.41 10.77
N MET A 15 -14.31 -5.67 11.20
CA MET A 15 -15.57 -6.44 11.20
C MET A 15 -16.69 -5.78 12.01
N HIS A 16 -16.35 -4.94 12.97
CA HIS A 16 -17.30 -4.24 13.84
C HIS A 16 -17.90 -2.98 13.20
N LEU A 17 -17.33 -2.51 12.08
CA LEU A 17 -17.79 -1.30 11.39
C LEU A 17 -18.87 -1.63 10.34
N PRO A 18 -19.77 -0.68 10.01
CA PRO A 18 -20.65 -0.77 8.85
C PRO A 18 -19.88 -0.99 7.54
N GLU A 19 -20.50 -1.65 6.57
CA GLU A 19 -19.86 -1.97 5.29
C GLU A 19 -19.33 -0.73 4.55
N LEU A 20 -20.05 0.39 4.62
CA LEU A 20 -19.64 1.65 4.01
C LEU A 20 -18.31 2.15 4.59
N GLU A 21 -18.20 2.18 5.92
CA GLU A 21 -16.98 2.60 6.63
C GLU A 21 -15.82 1.63 6.38
N GLN A 22 -16.09 0.31 6.34
CA GLN A 22 -15.08 -0.68 5.94
C GLN A 22 -14.51 -0.35 4.56
N ASN A 23 -15.37 -0.04 3.59
CA ASN A 23 -14.95 0.25 2.22
C ASN A 23 -14.15 1.57 2.15
N GLU A 24 -14.59 2.62 2.83
CA GLU A 24 -13.85 3.89 2.88
C GLU A 24 -12.44 3.73 3.45
N ILE A 25 -12.29 2.96 4.54
CA ILE A 25 -10.98 2.67 5.13
C ILE A 25 -10.12 1.85 4.17
N LEU A 26 -10.68 0.81 3.55
CA LEU A 26 -9.96 -0.03 2.60
C LEU A 26 -9.52 0.73 1.35
N ASP A 27 -10.34 1.65 0.85
CA ASP A 27 -10.02 2.48 -0.32
C ASP A 27 -8.88 3.45 0.01
N GLN A 28 -8.96 4.15 1.15
CA GLN A 28 -7.91 5.07 1.60
C GLN A 28 -6.59 4.35 1.87
N LEU A 29 -6.63 3.22 2.59
CA LEU A 29 -5.44 2.42 2.85
C LEU A 29 -4.88 1.85 1.52
N GLY A 30 -5.74 1.38 0.63
CA GLY A 30 -5.36 0.86 -0.68
C GLY A 30 -4.61 1.89 -1.52
N GLU A 31 -5.08 3.14 -1.56
CA GLU A 31 -4.39 4.23 -2.25
C GLU A 31 -2.99 4.46 -1.69
N VAL A 32 -2.87 4.57 -0.36
CA VAL A 32 -1.58 4.79 0.31
C VAL A 32 -0.63 3.61 0.05
N LEU A 33 -1.11 2.38 0.13
CA LEU A 33 -0.31 1.18 -0.14
C LEU A 33 0.19 1.14 -1.59
N LEU A 34 -0.65 1.50 -2.56
CA LEU A 34 -0.25 1.60 -3.97
C LEU A 34 0.82 2.67 -4.18
N GLN A 35 0.67 3.85 -3.58
CA GLN A 35 1.67 4.91 -3.64
C GLN A 35 3.01 4.46 -3.05
N ARG A 36 2.99 3.78 -1.90
CA ARG A 36 4.21 3.23 -1.28
C ARG A 36 4.94 2.25 -2.18
N VAL A 37 4.20 1.30 -2.76
CA VAL A 37 4.77 0.33 -3.71
C VAL A 37 5.37 1.05 -4.92
N LEU A 38 4.67 2.02 -5.50
CA LEU A 38 5.18 2.80 -6.63
C LEU A 38 6.50 3.50 -6.28
N LEU A 39 6.54 4.22 -5.16
CA LEU A 39 7.76 4.90 -4.70
C LEU A 39 8.91 3.92 -4.47
N LYS A 40 8.62 2.77 -3.85
CA LYS A 40 9.61 1.72 -3.62
C LYS A 40 10.20 1.18 -4.92
N LEU A 41 9.36 0.95 -5.94
CA LEU A 41 9.81 0.51 -7.25
C LEU A 41 10.68 1.58 -7.92
N LEU A 42 10.26 2.85 -7.89
CA LEU A 42 11.03 3.97 -8.45
C LEU A 42 12.40 4.11 -7.79
N ASP A 43 12.50 3.94 -6.47
CA ASP A 43 13.76 3.99 -5.74
C ASP A 43 14.76 2.93 -6.19
N MET A 44 14.27 1.77 -6.63
CA MET A 44 15.08 0.67 -7.14
C MET A 44 15.48 0.85 -8.61
N LEU A 45 14.82 1.75 -9.35
CA LEU A 45 15.22 2.07 -10.72
C LEU A 45 16.45 2.99 -10.74
N PRO A 46 17.36 2.81 -11.71
CA PRO A 46 18.37 3.81 -12.05
C PRO A 46 17.73 5.17 -12.33
N GLU A 47 18.40 6.27 -11.98
CA GLU A 47 17.87 7.62 -12.11
C GLU A 47 17.39 7.93 -13.54
N ASN A 48 18.17 7.56 -14.55
CA ASN A 48 17.82 7.73 -15.97
C ASN A 48 16.59 6.90 -16.40
N GLU A 49 16.26 5.83 -15.68
CA GLU A 49 15.10 4.99 -15.96
C GLU A 49 13.85 5.44 -15.21
N ARG A 50 13.99 6.24 -14.14
CA ARG A 50 12.84 6.86 -13.44
C ARG A 50 12.12 7.84 -14.36
N ASP A 51 12.86 8.66 -15.10
CA ASP A 51 12.30 9.59 -16.09
C ASP A 51 11.61 8.85 -17.24
N ASN A 52 12.21 7.75 -17.70
CA ASN A 52 11.62 6.88 -18.71
C ASN A 52 10.31 6.26 -18.19
N PHE A 53 10.33 5.73 -16.97
CA PHE A 53 9.14 5.19 -16.32
C PHE A 53 8.01 6.23 -16.20
N GLY A 54 8.35 7.48 -15.83
CA GLY A 54 7.37 8.57 -15.76
C GLY A 54 6.71 8.88 -17.12
N LYS A 55 7.45 8.80 -18.21
CA LYS A 55 6.89 8.95 -19.58
C LYS A 55 5.95 7.80 -19.93
N LEU A 56 6.36 6.56 -19.65
CA LEU A 56 5.55 5.36 -19.87
C LEU A 56 4.25 5.39 -19.06
N PHE A 57 4.34 5.88 -17.82
CA PHE A 57 3.17 6.10 -16.95
C PHE A 57 2.21 7.12 -17.55
N ALA A 58 2.71 8.27 -17.99
CA ALA A 58 1.89 9.32 -18.61
C ALA A 58 1.22 8.85 -19.92
N SER A 59 1.87 7.97 -20.68
CA SER A 59 1.31 7.37 -21.90
C SER A 59 0.46 6.12 -21.64
N GLN A 60 0.25 5.74 -20.38
CA GLN A 60 -0.48 4.52 -19.99
C GLN A 60 0.08 3.23 -20.62
N ASP A 61 1.39 3.20 -20.90
CA ASP A 61 2.06 2.03 -21.49
C ASP A 61 2.40 1.00 -20.41
N ALA A 62 1.39 0.21 -20.04
CA ALA A 62 1.51 -0.83 -19.02
C ALA A 62 2.59 -1.87 -19.35
N GLN A 63 2.75 -2.25 -20.62
CA GLN A 63 3.76 -3.22 -21.04
C GLN A 63 5.17 -2.65 -20.90
N GLY A 64 5.35 -1.39 -21.32
CA GLY A 64 6.63 -0.68 -21.16
C GLY A 64 7.01 -0.51 -19.69
N MET A 65 6.06 -0.08 -18.84
CA MET A 65 6.28 0.01 -17.39
C MET A 65 6.69 -1.34 -16.80
N GLN A 66 5.99 -2.42 -17.15
CA GLN A 66 6.32 -3.77 -16.69
C GLN A 66 7.71 -4.22 -17.15
N ALA A 67 8.11 -3.89 -18.38
CA ALA A 67 9.42 -4.23 -18.92
C ALA A 67 10.56 -3.52 -18.16
N VAL A 68 10.40 -2.23 -17.85
CA VAL A 68 11.39 -1.47 -17.07
C VAL A 68 11.52 -2.05 -15.66
N VAL A 69 10.39 -2.30 -14.99
CA VAL A 69 10.40 -2.87 -13.63
C VAL A 69 11.03 -4.25 -13.62
N SER A 70 10.64 -5.14 -14.54
CA SER A 70 11.19 -6.51 -14.63
C SER A 70 12.69 -6.54 -14.90
N LYS A 71 13.22 -5.52 -15.60
CA LYS A 71 14.64 -5.42 -15.93
C LYS A 71 15.50 -5.03 -14.73
N TYR A 72 15.00 -4.15 -13.87
CA TYR A 72 15.81 -3.52 -12.81
C TYR A 72 15.41 -3.92 -11.39
N VAL A 73 14.20 -4.43 -11.20
CA VAL A 73 13.68 -4.87 -9.90
C VAL A 73 13.65 -6.40 -9.86
N PRO A 74 14.70 -7.06 -9.38
CA PRO A 74 14.69 -8.51 -9.23
C PRO A 74 13.63 -8.91 -8.19
N HIS A 75 12.96 -10.03 -8.41
CA HIS A 75 11.91 -10.53 -7.52
C HIS A 75 10.82 -9.49 -7.20
N VAL A 76 10.38 -8.74 -8.22
CA VAL A 76 9.39 -7.64 -8.07
C VAL A 76 8.18 -8.02 -7.22
N ASP A 77 7.64 -9.24 -7.38
CA ASP A 77 6.48 -9.70 -6.61
C ASP A 77 6.78 -9.79 -5.10
N GLU A 78 8.01 -10.15 -4.72
CA GLU A 78 8.44 -10.19 -3.32
C GLU A 78 8.60 -8.79 -2.76
N VAL A 79 9.15 -7.85 -3.55
CA VAL A 79 9.26 -6.43 -3.18
C VAL A 79 7.88 -5.84 -2.93
N ILE A 80 6.93 -6.07 -3.85
CA ILE A 80 5.55 -5.60 -3.72
C ILE A 80 4.92 -6.18 -2.45
N ARG A 81 4.99 -7.51 -2.24
CA ARG A 81 4.41 -8.15 -1.04
C ARG A 81 5.02 -7.62 0.26
N ALA A 82 6.35 -7.42 0.29
CA ALA A 82 7.04 -6.91 1.46
C ALA A 82 6.61 -5.46 1.78
N GLU A 83 6.52 -4.60 0.77
CA GLU A 83 6.11 -3.21 0.95
C GLU A 83 4.63 -3.09 1.37
N LEU A 84 3.76 -3.91 0.79
CA LEU A 84 2.35 -3.99 1.22
C LEU A 84 2.23 -4.43 2.68
N ARG A 85 2.98 -5.47 3.09
CA ARG A 85 2.99 -5.93 4.49
C ARG A 85 3.49 -4.84 5.43
N ALA A 86 4.60 -4.19 5.09
CA ALA A 86 5.15 -3.10 5.89
C ALA A 86 4.17 -1.93 6.05
N GLY A 87 3.45 -1.56 4.99
CA GLY A 87 2.43 -0.52 5.05
C GLY A 87 1.23 -0.89 5.93
N ILE A 88 0.78 -2.15 5.89
CA ILE A 88 -0.30 -2.65 6.76
C ILE A 88 0.15 -2.65 8.22
N ASP A 89 1.35 -3.16 8.51
CA ASP A 89 1.89 -3.22 9.86
C ASP A 89 2.08 -1.82 10.47
N GLU A 90 2.54 -0.88 9.65
CA GLU A 90 2.66 0.53 10.03
C GLU A 90 1.30 1.17 10.34
N HIS A 91 0.29 0.92 9.50
CA HIS A 91 -1.07 1.40 9.76
C HIS A 91 -1.60 0.87 11.09
N LYS A 92 -1.44 -0.43 11.36
CA LYS A 92 -1.84 -1.05 12.64
C LYS A 92 -1.13 -0.41 13.83
N ARG A 93 0.18 -0.16 13.72
CA ARG A 93 0.96 0.52 14.76
C ARG A 93 0.39 1.92 15.04
N LEU A 94 0.12 2.71 14.00
CA LEU A 94 -0.43 4.06 14.14
C LEU A 94 -1.82 4.08 14.79
N VAL A 95 -2.70 3.14 14.41
CA VAL A 95 -4.03 2.99 15.03
C VAL A 95 -3.91 2.64 16.51
N ASN A 96 -3.06 1.69 16.87
CA ASN A 96 -2.84 1.31 18.27
C ASN A 96 -2.27 2.47 19.10
N GLU A 97 -1.35 3.25 18.54
CA GLU A 97 -0.79 4.43 19.19
C GLU A 97 -1.81 5.56 19.35
N ALA A 98 -2.72 5.73 18.40
CA ALA A 98 -3.82 6.69 18.50
C ALA A 98 -4.78 6.27 19.63
N ALA A 99 -5.20 5.00 19.67
CA ALA A 99 -6.08 4.47 20.71
C ALA A 99 -5.47 4.64 22.12
N ALA A 100 -4.19 4.30 22.30
CA ALA A 100 -3.50 4.44 23.58
C ALA A 100 -3.42 5.90 24.07
N LYS A 101 -3.32 6.88 23.15
CA LYS A 101 -3.31 8.31 23.47
C LYS A 101 -4.69 8.81 23.89
N GLU A 102 -5.76 8.29 23.30
CA GLU A 102 -7.13 8.65 23.68
C GLU A 102 -7.50 8.12 25.08
N GLU A 103 -7.10 6.90 25.42
CA GLU A 103 -7.33 6.31 26.75
C GLU A 103 -6.60 7.10 27.86
N THR A 104 -5.36 7.52 27.60
CA THR A 104 -4.59 8.34 28.55
C THR A 104 -5.13 9.77 28.68
N ALA A 105 -5.72 10.33 27.62
CA ALA A 105 -6.36 11.64 27.67
C ALA A 105 -7.73 11.63 28.37
N GLN A 106 -8.46 10.51 28.32
CA GLN A 106 -9.75 10.37 29.02
C GLN A 106 -9.61 9.98 30.50
N ALA A 107 -8.45 9.44 30.91
CA ALA A 107 -8.15 9.07 32.29
C ALA A 107 -7.50 10.21 33.12
N ALA A 108 -7.21 11.37 32.50
CA ALA A 108 -6.61 12.55 33.10
C ALA A 108 -7.65 13.66 33.35
#